data_AF-A0A9D2G3E8-F1
#
_entry.id   AF-A0A9D2G3E8-F1
#
_cell.length_a   1.000
_cell.length_b   1.000
_cell.length_c   1.000
_cell.angle_alpha   90.00
_cell.angle_beta   90.00
_cell.angle_gamma   90.00
#
_symmetry.space_group_name_H-M   'P 1'
#
loop_
_entity.id
_entity.type
_entity.pdbx_description
1 polymer ?
#
loop_
_entity_poly.entity_id
_entity_poly.type
_entity_poly.pdbx_seq_one_letter_code
_entity_poly.pdbx_strand_id
1 'polypeptide(L)'
;VTADDLHQCLPHPIRVMQCKIKGYHLLEFEEEIDRVNQKMSHQPVRGFGFRGEVFGKLCLKGFNENQRINPNEDYELATIDYFSFLSFFDTLNTYSTQEIIFPDFLRGVVGNYLAKTYPLKNRIENK
;
A
#
# COMPACT_ATOMS: atom_id res chain seq x y z
N VAL A 1 -11.20 14.63 10.35
CA VAL A 1 -9.90 13.95 10.52
C VAL A 1 -8.83 15.03 10.54
N THR A 2 -8.07 15.09 11.61
CA THR A 2 -6.97 16.03 11.81
C THR A 2 -5.64 15.42 11.33
N ALA A 3 -4.60 16.25 11.25
CA ALA A 3 -3.24 15.75 10.96
C ALA A 3 -2.72 14.82 12.08
N ASP A 4 -3.12 15.05 13.33
CA ASP A 4 -2.76 14.20 14.46
C ASP A 4 -3.45 12.83 14.36
N ASP A 5 -4.75 12.80 14.02
CA ASP A 5 -5.47 11.53 13.80
C ASP A 5 -4.75 10.65 12.75
N LEU A 6 -4.34 11.26 11.64
CA LEU A 6 -3.61 10.57 10.58
C LEU A 6 -2.23 10.10 11.02
N HIS A 7 -1.52 10.90 11.84
CA HIS A 7 -0.23 10.50 12.37
C HIS A 7 -0.35 9.35 13.37
N GLN A 8 -1.37 9.32 14.22
CA GLN A 8 -1.61 8.21 15.14
C GLN A 8 -1.96 6.92 14.38
N CYS A 9 -2.79 7.00 13.34
CA CYS A 9 -3.16 5.82 12.54
C CYS A 9 -2.05 5.37 11.58
N LEU A 10 -1.27 6.29 11.03
CA LEU A 10 -0.22 6.05 10.03
C LEU A 10 1.11 6.72 10.48
N PRO A 11 1.72 6.22 11.57
CA PRO A 11 2.86 6.89 12.22
C PRO A 11 4.19 6.74 11.46
N HIS A 12 4.19 5.92 10.43
CA HIS A 12 5.40 5.55 9.71
C HIS A 12 5.71 6.55 8.59
N PRO A 13 6.99 6.84 8.33
CA PRO A 13 7.42 7.62 7.17
C PRO A 13 7.44 6.74 5.90
N ILE A 14 6.33 6.06 5.62
CA ILE A 14 6.14 5.20 4.44
C ILE A 14 5.65 6.05 3.27
N ARG A 15 6.13 5.78 2.06
CA ARG A 15 5.62 6.41 0.83
C ARG A 15 4.79 5.44 0.01
N VAL A 16 3.94 6.00 -0.84
CA VAL A 16 3.25 5.23 -1.86
C VAL A 16 4.23 4.96 -3.00
N MET A 17 4.19 3.74 -3.53
CA MET A 17 4.97 3.31 -4.66
C MET A 17 4.02 2.76 -5.73
N GLN A 18 4.19 3.20 -6.96
CA GLN A 18 3.51 2.67 -8.12
C GLN A 18 4.40 1.61 -8.77
N CYS A 19 3.82 0.48 -9.15
CA CYS A 19 4.51 -0.59 -9.84
C CYS A 19 3.80 -0.95 -11.14
N LYS A 20 4.57 -1.20 -12.21
CA LYS A 20 4.05 -1.78 -13.45
C LYS A 20 4.60 -3.18 -13.63
N ILE A 21 3.73 -4.15 -13.90
CA ILE A 21 4.06 -5.58 -13.90
C ILE A 21 3.22 -6.33 -14.94
N LYS A 22 3.79 -7.37 -15.56
CA LYS A 22 3.05 -8.26 -16.47
C LYS A 22 2.05 -9.11 -15.69
N GLY A 23 0.89 -9.39 -16.29
CA GLY A 23 -0.18 -10.16 -15.66
C GLY A 23 0.25 -11.54 -15.17
N TYR A 24 1.15 -12.22 -15.90
CA TYR A 24 1.73 -13.49 -15.45
C TYR A 24 2.46 -13.35 -14.10
N HIS A 25 3.31 -12.33 -13.95
CA HIS A 25 4.02 -12.06 -12.70
C HIS A 25 3.11 -11.47 -11.62
N LEU A 26 2.03 -10.79 -12.01
CA LEU A 26 1.03 -10.31 -11.06
C LEU A 26 0.33 -11.48 -10.34
N LEU A 27 0.03 -12.56 -11.07
CA LEU A 27 -0.52 -13.78 -10.49
C LEU A 27 0.47 -14.45 -9.52
N GLU A 28 1.74 -14.55 -9.92
CA GLU A 28 2.82 -15.05 -9.03
C GLU A 28 2.96 -14.20 -7.76
N PHE A 29 2.81 -12.87 -7.90
CA PHE A 29 2.87 -11.93 -6.79
C PHE A 29 1.67 -12.04 -5.84
N GLU A 30 0.47 -12.31 -6.36
CA GLU A 30 -0.72 -12.58 -5.53
C GLU A 30 -0.47 -13.80 -4.63
N GLU A 31 0.03 -14.91 -5.20
CA GLU A 31 0.36 -16.10 -4.42
C GLU A 31 1.51 -15.85 -3.42
N GLU A 32 2.49 -15.01 -3.79
CA GLU A 32 3.58 -14.60 -2.90
C GLU A 32 3.04 -13.85 -1.69
N ILE A 33 2.12 -12.90 -1.89
CA ILE A 33 1.45 -12.19 -0.80
C ILE A 33 0.73 -13.16 0.14
N ASP A 34 0.02 -14.14 -0.39
CA ASP A 34 -0.69 -15.13 0.43
C ASP A 34 0.27 -15.96 1.29
N ARG A 35 1.40 -16.41 0.72
CA ARG A 35 2.45 -17.13 1.48
C ARG A 35 3.04 -16.24 2.58
N VAL A 36 3.31 -14.98 2.28
CA VAL A 36 3.85 -14.02 3.26
C VAL A 36 2.84 -13.76 4.37
N ASN A 37 1.56 -13.55 4.04
CA ASN A 37 0.48 -13.38 5.02
C ASN A 37 0.41 -14.56 5.98
N GLN A 38 0.36 -15.79 5.46
CA GLN A 38 0.26 -17.00 6.30
C GLN A 38 1.44 -17.14 7.26
N LYS A 39 2.66 -16.79 6.81
CA LYS A 39 3.88 -16.97 7.59
C LYS A 39 4.16 -15.81 8.56
N MET A 40 3.94 -14.58 8.11
CA MET A 40 4.46 -13.38 8.77
C MET A 40 3.44 -12.65 9.63
N SER A 41 2.13 -12.86 9.47
CA SER A 41 1.14 -11.94 10.05
C SER A 41 1.21 -11.74 11.57
N HIS A 42 1.62 -12.76 12.31
CA HIS A 42 1.77 -12.72 13.77
C HIS A 42 3.23 -12.64 14.23
N GLN A 43 4.17 -12.49 13.29
CA GLN A 43 5.60 -12.46 13.61
C GLN A 43 6.00 -11.07 14.10
N PRO A 44 6.81 -10.97 15.16
CA PRO A 44 7.32 -9.69 15.62
C PRO A 44 8.28 -9.09 14.59
N VAL A 45 8.18 -7.78 14.36
CA VAL A 45 9.03 -7.06 13.40
C VAL A 45 9.74 -5.93 14.13
N ARG A 46 11.04 -5.76 13.84
CA ARG A 46 11.87 -4.67 14.37
C ARG A 46 12.73 -4.09 13.25
N GLY A 47 12.97 -2.79 13.29
CA GLY A 47 13.80 -2.08 12.30
C GLY A 47 12.98 -1.31 11.25
N PHE A 48 13.67 -0.71 10.28
CA PHE A 48 13.07 0.03 9.14
C PHE A 48 12.04 1.12 9.50
N GLY A 49 12.14 1.72 10.69
CA GLY A 49 11.16 2.69 11.16
C GLY A 49 9.79 2.09 11.49
N PHE A 50 9.67 0.76 11.61
CA PHE A 50 8.48 0.07 12.06
C PHE A 50 8.11 0.51 13.49
N ARG A 51 6.81 0.72 13.72
CA ARG A 51 6.20 1.22 14.96
C ARG A 51 5.11 0.27 15.48
N GLY A 52 4.88 -0.86 14.82
CA GLY A 52 4.00 -1.93 15.30
C GLY A 52 4.75 -2.98 16.12
N GLU A 53 3.99 -3.91 16.72
CA GLU A 53 4.56 -5.03 17.48
C GLU A 53 4.81 -6.25 16.58
N VAL A 54 3.91 -6.53 15.64
CA VAL A 54 3.95 -7.64 14.68
C VAL A 54 3.75 -7.15 13.25
N PHE A 55 4.16 -7.93 12.25
CA PHE A 55 4.08 -7.57 10.83
C PHE A 55 2.67 -7.16 10.38
N GLY A 56 1.64 -7.85 10.87
CA GLY A 56 0.25 -7.57 10.54
C GLY A 56 -0.21 -8.24 9.24
N LYS A 57 -1.33 -7.77 8.69
CA LYS A 57 -1.96 -8.40 7.52
C LYS A 57 -1.73 -7.56 6.26
N LEU A 58 -1.36 -8.21 5.17
CA LEU A 58 -1.34 -7.64 3.84
C LEU A 58 -2.77 -7.68 3.29
N CYS A 59 -3.26 -6.52 2.85
CA CYS A 59 -4.60 -6.36 2.30
C CYS A 59 -4.50 -6.09 0.80
N LEU A 60 -5.13 -6.96 0.01
CA LEU A 60 -5.26 -6.79 -1.44
C LEU A 60 -6.65 -6.26 -1.80
N LYS A 61 -6.71 -5.40 -2.80
CA LYS A 61 -7.94 -4.88 -3.39
C LYS A 61 -7.80 -4.85 -4.92
N GLY A 62 -8.87 -5.14 -5.65
CA GLY A 62 -8.84 -5.26 -7.11
C GLY A 62 -8.42 -6.65 -7.61
N PHE A 63 -7.89 -7.51 -6.74
CA PHE A 63 -7.70 -8.93 -7.01
C PHE A 63 -9.03 -9.65 -6.79
N ASN A 64 -9.45 -10.49 -7.75
CA ASN A 64 -10.66 -11.31 -7.70
C ASN A 64 -12.02 -10.56 -7.80
N GLU A 65 -12.04 -9.29 -8.23
CA GLU A 65 -13.27 -8.52 -8.45
C GLU A 65 -13.99 -8.85 -9.79
N ASN A 66 -14.17 -10.16 -10.08
CA ASN A 66 -14.81 -10.73 -11.28
C ASN A 66 -14.09 -10.55 -12.62
N GLN A 67 -12.95 -9.85 -12.67
CA GLN A 67 -12.07 -9.83 -13.85
C GLN A 67 -10.89 -10.77 -13.64
N ARG A 68 -10.73 -11.71 -14.56
CA ARG A 68 -9.53 -12.56 -14.61
C ARG A 68 -8.35 -11.72 -15.08
N ILE A 69 -7.23 -11.81 -14.35
CA ILE A 69 -5.96 -11.24 -14.79
C ILE A 69 -5.55 -11.96 -16.09
N ASN A 70 -5.31 -11.20 -17.15
CA ASN A 70 -4.79 -11.69 -18.41
C ASN A 70 -3.26 -11.78 -18.31
N PRO A 71 -2.64 -12.96 -18.42
CA PRO A 71 -1.20 -13.11 -18.25
C PRO A 71 -0.34 -12.26 -19.20
N ASN A 72 -0.89 -11.88 -20.36
CA ASN A 72 -0.15 -11.17 -21.42
C ASN A 72 -0.26 -9.64 -21.35
N GLU A 73 -1.14 -9.11 -20.49
CA GLU A 73 -1.34 -7.67 -20.34
C GLU A 73 -0.41 -7.06 -19.29
N ASP A 74 -0.22 -5.75 -19.38
CA ASP A 74 0.49 -4.96 -18.37
C ASP A 74 -0.51 -4.38 -17.37
N TYR A 75 -0.16 -4.48 -16.10
CA TYR A 75 -0.95 -3.98 -14.99
C TYR A 75 -0.18 -2.94 -14.20
N GLU A 76 -0.93 -2.06 -13.57
CA GLU A 76 -0.41 -1.09 -12.63
C GLU A 76 -1.02 -1.33 -11.25
N LEU A 77 -0.18 -1.34 -10.22
CA LEU A 77 -0.63 -1.41 -8.83
C LEU A 77 0.01 -0.31 -7.99
N ALA A 78 -0.69 0.10 -6.95
CA ALA A 78 -0.17 0.95 -5.90
C ALA A 78 0.12 0.10 -4.65
N THR A 79 1.32 0.26 -4.11
CA THR A 79 1.76 -0.35 -2.85
C THR A 79 2.56 0.68 -2.06
N ILE A 80 3.33 0.24 -1.06
CA ILE A 80 4.21 1.06 -0.24
C ILE A 80 5.67 0.78 -0.55
N ASP A 81 6.52 1.81 -0.42
CA ASP A 81 7.98 1.71 -0.64
C ASP A 81 8.65 0.64 0.24
N TYR A 82 8.05 0.31 1.39
CA TYR A 82 8.53 -0.74 2.27
C TYR A 82 8.67 -2.11 1.59
N PHE A 83 7.81 -2.43 0.61
CA PHE A 83 7.85 -3.73 -0.06
C PHE A 83 9.15 -3.93 -0.85
N SER A 84 9.74 -2.86 -1.39
CA SER A 84 11.03 -2.92 -2.09
C SER A 84 12.21 -3.26 -1.20
N PHE A 85 12.07 -3.08 0.12
CA PHE A 85 13.15 -3.38 1.08
C PHE A 85 13.01 -4.75 1.74
N LEU A 86 11.91 -5.46 1.49
CA LEU A 86 11.64 -6.77 2.08
C LEU A 86 12.10 -7.87 1.12
N SER A 87 12.85 -8.85 1.65
CA SER A 87 13.26 -10.05 0.91
C SER A 87 12.14 -11.07 0.73
N PHE A 88 10.87 -10.64 0.84
CA PHE A 88 9.69 -11.48 0.77
C PHE A 88 8.92 -11.31 -0.54
N PHE A 89 9.25 -10.27 -1.31
CA PHE A 89 8.52 -9.85 -2.50
C PHE A 89 9.44 -9.88 -3.72
N ASP A 90 10.04 -11.03 -3.97
CA ASP A 90 11.03 -11.22 -5.04
C ASP A 90 10.39 -11.01 -6.41
N THR A 91 9.13 -11.43 -6.58
CA THR A 91 8.42 -11.24 -7.85
C THR A 91 8.25 -9.75 -8.16
N LEU A 92 7.79 -8.97 -7.18
CA LEU A 92 7.65 -7.52 -7.35
C LEU A 92 9.00 -6.86 -7.59
N ASN A 93 10.04 -7.24 -6.84
CA ASN A 93 11.35 -6.60 -6.89
C ASN A 93 12.14 -6.95 -8.16
N THR A 94 11.87 -8.11 -8.77
CA THR A 94 12.59 -8.58 -9.96
C THR A 94 11.86 -8.21 -11.26
N TYR A 95 10.53 -8.29 -11.26
CA TYR A 95 9.74 -8.25 -12.50
C TYR A 95 8.81 -7.04 -12.64
N SER A 96 8.96 -6.02 -11.80
CA SER A 96 8.19 -4.77 -11.93
C SER A 96 9.09 -3.54 -12.08
N THR A 97 8.59 -2.52 -12.77
CA THR A 97 9.17 -1.17 -12.69
C THR A 97 8.56 -0.47 -11.49
N GLN A 98 9.39 0.13 -10.64
CA GLN A 98 8.96 0.72 -9.36
C GLN A 98 9.24 2.23 -9.36
N GLU A 99 8.21 3.02 -9.04
CA GLU A 99 8.30 4.48 -8.91
C GLU A 99 7.73 4.91 -7.56
N ILE A 100 8.56 5.51 -6.70
CA ILE A 100 8.10 6.08 -5.43
C ILE A 100 7.50 7.45 -5.69
N ILE A 101 6.27 7.66 -5.22
CA ILE A 101 5.54 8.90 -5.42
C ILE A 101 5.99 9.93 -4.36
N PHE A 102 6.49 11.07 -4.83
CA PHE A 102 6.89 12.21 -4.02
C PHE A 102 5.94 13.40 -4.22
N PRO A 103 5.85 14.35 -3.27
CA PRO A 103 6.63 14.45 -2.02
C PRO A 103 5.99 13.77 -0.81
N ASP A 104 4.76 13.30 -0.93
CA ASP A 104 3.92 12.91 0.21
C ASP A 104 4.24 11.53 0.79
N PHE A 105 4.18 11.43 2.11
CA PHE A 105 4.05 10.13 2.79
C PHE A 105 2.64 9.57 2.63
N LEU A 106 2.46 8.28 2.87
CA LEU A 106 1.18 7.58 2.83
C LEU A 106 0.09 8.31 3.62
N ARG A 107 0.41 8.81 4.82
CA ARG A 107 -0.52 9.60 5.64
C ARG A 107 -1.02 10.88 4.95
N GLY A 108 -0.15 11.54 4.19
CA GLY A 108 -0.51 12.72 3.40
C GLY A 108 -1.43 12.36 2.24
N VAL A 109 -1.09 11.29 1.51
CA VAL A 109 -1.94 10.75 0.43
C VAL A 109 -3.34 10.40 0.94
N VAL A 110 -3.44 9.69 2.07
CA VAL A 110 -4.72 9.35 2.71
C VAL A 110 -5.47 10.60 3.15
N GLY A 111 -4.80 11.56 3.79
CA GLY A 111 -5.41 12.83 4.18
C GLY A 111 -6.01 13.60 3.00
N ASN A 112 -5.25 13.70 1.91
CA ASN A 112 -5.70 14.35 0.67
C ASN A 112 -6.90 13.63 0.06
N TYR A 113 -6.87 12.28 0.02
CA TYR A 113 -8.00 11.49 -0.44
C TYR A 113 -9.27 11.74 0.39
N LEU A 114 -9.14 11.74 1.73
CA LEU A 114 -10.27 11.99 2.63
C LEU A 114 -10.82 13.40 2.47
N ALA A 115 -9.98 14.41 2.35
CA ALA A 115 -10.41 15.80 2.14
C ALA A 115 -11.17 15.97 0.81
N LYS A 116 -10.73 15.30 -0.25
CA LYS A 116 -11.41 15.29 -1.55
C LYS A 116 -12.74 14.53 -1.53
N THR A 117 -12.77 13.38 -0.83
CA THR A 117 -13.93 12.47 -0.83
C THR A 117 -15.02 12.90 0.15
N TYR A 118 -14.63 13.46 1.29
CA TYR A 118 -15.51 13.88 2.37
C TYR A 118 -15.23 15.34 2.76
N PRO A 119 -15.49 16.31 1.86
CA PRO A 119 -15.22 17.71 2.14
C PRO A 119 -16.09 18.19 3.30
N LEU A 120 -15.50 18.99 4.20
CA LEU A 120 -16.24 19.64 5.26
C LEU A 120 -17.24 20.61 4.62
N LYS A 121 -18.53 20.46 4.92
CA LYS A 121 -19.51 21.49 4.56
C LYS A 121 -19.13 22.74 5.33
N ASN A 122 -18.86 23.84 4.62
CA ASN A 122 -18.70 25.14 5.26
C ASN A 122 -19.94 25.38 6.12
N ARG A 123 -19.75 25.52 7.44
CA ARG A 123 -20.75 26.15 8.29
C ARG A 123 -20.92 27.54 7.70
N ILE A 124 -22.05 27.81 7.06
CA ILE A 124 -22.46 29.17 6.76
C ILE A 124 -22.60 29.82 8.13
N GLU A 125 -21.60 30.60 8.52
CA GLU A 125 -21.70 31.51 9.65
C GLU A 125 -22.74 32.56 9.27
N ASN A 126 -23.98 32.32 9.69
CA ASN A 126 -24.95 33.39 9.82
C ASN A 126 -24.39 34.32 10.92
N LYS A 127 -23.68 35.36 10.49
CA LYS A 127 -23.48 36.58 11.29
C LYS A 127 -24.82 37.24 11.57
#